data_AF-A0A673BM85-F1
#
_entry.id   AF-A0A673BM85-F1
#
_cell.length_a   1.000
_cell.length_b   1.000
_cell.length_c   1.000
_cell.angle_alpha   90.00
_cell.angle_beta   90.00
_cell.angle_gamma   90.00
#
_symmetry.space_group_name_H-M   'P 1'
#
loop_
_entity.id
_entity.type
_entity.pdbx_description
1 polymer ?
#
loop_
_entity_poly.entity_id
_entity_poly.type
_entity_poly.pdbx_seq_one_letter_code
_entity_poly.pdbx_strand_id
1 'polypeptide(L)'
;MPRAKGHRRALAMKKMRAEQLDWTPQPPVPEFVPRRGTGSRHPVRRWPTSHLTGRQVKLVPPRHLEKKIVFVVGDSHLRAVVDEDVAIPELPFCFSFLSVPGGVAADLRMEVRHLTVPWTPDLVCVCAPSNNLTGSRTIGEAAVDFDALLTTVRSRWPKVFVLDFPSRLNIPLDLQELLRQEYHRVAARMGLPYVAVADHLSVNWLSLWCPDGVHLSDTDGMPILVDLLCDAAFTQLAPPPSEPTASPQTPPHPRTSPSPQVAPRVVVTGPEPLPRRRHPRGWTVVGQEGKVIFGSESLPGCHFECAATPLVQQSDPIPSNALWFSSAMLDAMEQFAPSTGSDGIAVPPSEVVRDQSAVQEGAQVPQKISKGKCVSVSLVTVPSVCVPHVSAA
;
A
#
# COMPACT_ATOMS: atom_id res chain seq x y z
N MET A 1 -54.99 -5.81 -41.31
CA MET A 1 -53.57 -5.40 -41.21
C MET A 1 -53.18 -5.30 -39.72
N PRO A 2 -52.34 -6.19 -39.18
CA PRO A 2 -51.96 -6.13 -37.76
C PRO A 2 -51.08 -4.91 -37.48
N ARG A 3 -51.33 -4.20 -36.37
CA ARG A 3 -50.59 -2.99 -35.95
C ARG A 3 -49.09 -3.30 -35.82
N ALA A 4 -48.28 -2.71 -36.71
CA ALA A 4 -46.84 -2.93 -36.87
C ALA A 4 -45.98 -2.75 -35.60
N LYS A 5 -46.48 -2.05 -34.58
CA LYS A 5 -45.74 -1.74 -33.34
C LYS A 5 -45.66 -2.92 -32.37
N GLY A 6 -46.69 -3.77 -32.31
CA GLY A 6 -46.71 -4.95 -31.43
C GLY A 6 -45.79 -6.08 -31.95
N HIS A 7 -45.74 -6.25 -33.27
CA HIS A 7 -44.93 -7.28 -33.91
C HIS A 7 -43.43 -7.05 -33.70
N ARG A 8 -42.95 -5.80 -33.80
CA ARG A 8 -41.54 -5.47 -33.54
C ARG A 8 -41.12 -5.73 -32.08
N ARG A 9 -42.00 -5.47 -31.11
CA ARG A 9 -41.73 -5.75 -29.69
C ARG A 9 -41.68 -7.26 -29.41
N ALA A 10 -42.56 -8.04 -30.03
CA ALA A 10 -42.54 -9.49 -29.92
C ALA A 10 -41.27 -10.11 -30.53
N LEU A 11 -40.82 -9.60 -31.68
CA LEU A 11 -39.56 -10.02 -32.30
C LEU A 11 -38.34 -9.65 -31.45
N ALA A 12 -38.32 -8.46 -30.85
CA ALA A 12 -37.24 -8.05 -29.96
C ALA A 12 -37.16 -8.93 -28.69
N MET A 13 -38.31 -9.25 -28.07
CA MET A 13 -38.38 -10.17 -26.93
C MET A 13 -37.93 -11.59 -27.30
N LYS A 14 -38.30 -12.06 -28.51
CA LYS A 14 -37.89 -13.38 -29.01
C LYS A 14 -36.39 -13.42 -29.29
N LYS A 15 -35.82 -12.32 -29.79
CA LYS A 15 -34.37 -12.15 -30.02
C LYS A 15 -33.60 -12.11 -28.70
N MET A 16 -34.06 -11.34 -27.72
CA MET A 16 -33.43 -11.31 -26.39
C MET A 16 -33.48 -12.68 -25.69
N ARG A 17 -34.60 -13.41 -25.77
CA ARG A 17 -34.66 -14.79 -25.25
C ARG A 17 -33.68 -15.72 -25.97
N ALA A 18 -33.54 -15.61 -27.28
CA ALA A 18 -32.58 -16.40 -28.04
C ALA A 18 -31.13 -16.07 -27.66
N GLU A 19 -30.80 -14.78 -27.47
CA GLU A 19 -29.48 -14.33 -26.99
C GLU A 19 -29.22 -14.77 -25.53
N GLN A 20 -30.25 -14.88 -24.69
CA GLN A 20 -30.13 -15.35 -23.30
C GLN A 20 -29.95 -16.87 -23.20
N LEU A 21 -30.44 -17.63 -24.19
CA LEU A 21 -30.27 -19.08 -24.32
C LEU A 21 -28.91 -19.48 -24.91
N ASP A 22 -28.19 -18.54 -25.53
CA ASP A 22 -26.84 -18.73 -26.09
C ASP A 22 -25.73 -18.40 -25.07
N TRP A 23 -26.09 -18.25 -23.80
CA TRP A 23 -25.13 -18.16 -22.70
C TRP A 23 -24.45 -19.51 -22.51
N THR A 24 -23.34 -19.72 -23.20
CA THR A 24 -22.37 -20.73 -22.83
C THR A 24 -21.73 -20.31 -21.51
N PRO A 25 -21.77 -21.15 -20.45
CA PRO A 25 -20.99 -20.88 -19.25
C PRO A 25 -19.55 -20.64 -19.68
N GLN A 26 -18.96 -19.51 -19.28
CA GLN A 26 -17.53 -19.37 -19.47
C GLN A 26 -16.84 -20.59 -18.86
N PRO A 27 -15.81 -21.15 -19.52
CA PRO A 27 -15.06 -22.24 -18.94
C PRO A 27 -14.62 -21.79 -17.53
N PRO A 28 -14.66 -22.70 -16.53
CA PRO A 28 -14.22 -22.36 -15.19
C PRO A 28 -12.85 -21.71 -15.27
N VAL A 29 -12.69 -20.55 -14.62
CA VAL A 29 -11.40 -19.86 -14.54
C VAL A 29 -10.38 -20.89 -14.08
N PRO A 30 -9.25 -21.07 -14.80
CA PRO A 30 -8.25 -22.05 -14.41
C PRO A 30 -7.90 -21.85 -12.95
N GLU A 31 -7.99 -22.93 -12.18
CA GLU A 31 -7.62 -22.90 -10.76
C GLU A 31 -6.16 -22.42 -10.65
N PHE A 32 -5.92 -21.47 -9.75
CA PHE A 32 -4.57 -20.95 -9.55
C PHE A 32 -3.63 -22.08 -9.09
N VAL A 33 -2.52 -22.25 -9.79
CA VAL A 33 -1.49 -23.23 -9.42
C VAL A 33 -0.28 -22.49 -8.83
N PRO A 34 0.01 -22.67 -7.52
CA PRO A 34 1.20 -22.14 -6.90
C PRO A 34 2.46 -22.59 -7.64
N ARG A 35 3.34 -21.65 -7.96
CA ARG A 35 4.64 -21.93 -8.58
C ARG A 35 5.75 -21.88 -7.52
N ARG A 36 6.84 -22.58 -7.81
CA ARG A 36 8.07 -22.55 -6.99
C ARG A 36 9.18 -21.89 -7.79
N GLY A 37 10.03 -21.13 -7.10
CA GLY A 37 11.27 -20.66 -7.67
C GLY A 37 12.32 -21.76 -7.78
N THR A 38 13.42 -21.44 -8.44
CA THR A 38 14.58 -22.33 -8.64
C THR A 38 15.87 -21.76 -8.04
N GLY A 39 15.83 -20.53 -7.53
CA GLY A 39 16.96 -19.89 -6.88
C GLY A 39 17.18 -20.41 -5.46
N SER A 40 18.29 -19.99 -4.84
CA SER A 40 18.69 -20.43 -3.51
C SER A 40 18.69 -19.28 -2.51
N ARG A 41 18.58 -19.62 -1.23
CA ARG A 41 18.82 -18.70 -0.11
C ARG A 41 19.77 -19.32 0.89
N HIS A 42 20.49 -18.48 1.60
CA HIS A 42 21.29 -18.83 2.75
C HIS A 42 20.42 -19.50 3.83
N PRO A 43 21.04 -20.35 4.68
CA PRO A 43 20.35 -20.93 5.83
C PRO A 43 19.82 -19.84 6.78
N VAL A 44 18.56 -19.98 7.19
CA VAL A 44 17.91 -19.02 8.10
C VAL A 44 18.64 -19.01 9.44
N ARG A 45 19.31 -17.88 9.75
CA ARG A 45 19.97 -17.68 11.04
C ARG A 45 18.96 -17.37 12.14
N ARG A 46 19.17 -17.92 13.33
CA ARG A 46 18.29 -17.64 14.48
C ARG A 46 18.58 -16.25 15.03
N TRP A 47 17.55 -15.42 15.15
CA TRP A 47 17.61 -14.10 15.76
C TRP A 47 16.83 -14.09 17.09
N PRO A 48 17.05 -13.08 17.95
CA PRO A 48 16.21 -12.87 19.12
C PRO A 48 14.73 -12.77 18.76
N THR A 49 13.87 -13.23 19.67
CA THR A 49 12.42 -13.12 19.53
C THR A 49 11.93 -11.91 20.32
N SER A 50 11.16 -11.05 19.67
CA SER A 50 10.54 -9.89 20.31
C SER A 50 9.47 -10.33 21.29
N HIS A 51 9.47 -9.74 22.48
CA HIS A 51 8.39 -9.91 23.45
C HIS A 51 7.10 -9.20 23.03
N LEU A 52 7.17 -8.25 22.10
CA LEU A 52 6.02 -7.45 21.67
C LEU A 52 5.14 -8.21 20.67
N THR A 53 5.77 -8.91 19.73
CA THR A 53 5.09 -9.57 18.60
C THR A 53 5.26 -11.08 18.59
N GLY A 54 6.17 -11.62 19.40
CA GLY A 54 6.56 -13.04 19.34
C GLY A 54 7.30 -13.42 18.05
N ARG A 55 7.64 -12.44 17.20
CA ARG A 55 8.40 -12.64 15.96
C ARG A 55 9.89 -12.60 16.25
N GLN A 56 10.68 -13.25 15.39
CA GLN A 56 12.10 -12.92 15.33
C GLN A 56 12.26 -11.46 14.89
N VAL A 57 13.21 -10.75 15.48
CA VAL A 57 13.53 -9.37 15.12
C VAL A 57 15.03 -9.15 15.14
N LYS A 58 15.53 -8.40 14.17
CA LYS A 58 16.93 -7.94 14.17
C LYS A 58 16.99 -6.48 13.76
N LEU A 59 17.58 -5.70 14.66
CA LEU A 59 17.98 -4.32 14.41
C LEU A 59 19.47 -4.31 14.07
N VAL A 60 19.83 -3.73 12.94
CA VAL A 60 21.22 -3.50 12.52
C VAL A 60 21.48 -2.00 12.53
N PRO A 61 22.36 -1.49 13.42
CA PRO A 61 22.70 -0.08 13.44
C PRO A 61 23.46 0.32 12.16
N PRO A 62 23.46 1.61 11.79
CA PRO A 62 24.26 2.11 10.69
C PRO A 62 25.75 1.89 10.98
N ARG A 63 26.51 1.49 9.95
CA ARG A 63 27.97 1.29 10.07
C ARG A 63 28.76 2.60 10.17
N HIS A 64 28.22 3.68 9.61
CA HIS A 64 28.88 4.98 9.44
C HIS A 64 27.97 6.13 9.88
N LEU A 65 28.15 6.63 11.10
CA LEU A 65 27.31 7.71 11.67
C LEU A 65 27.62 9.09 11.07
N GLU A 66 28.75 9.22 10.38
CA GLU A 66 29.18 10.41 9.65
C GLU A 66 28.49 10.56 8.28
N LYS A 67 27.94 9.45 7.74
CA LYS A 67 27.20 9.43 6.48
C LYS A 67 25.72 9.67 6.73
N LYS A 68 24.99 10.08 5.70
CA LYS A 68 23.52 10.05 5.76
C LYS A 68 23.03 8.62 6.05
N ILE A 69 22.03 8.48 6.90
CA ILE A 69 21.50 7.20 7.36
C ILE A 69 20.13 6.95 6.72
N VAL A 70 20.01 5.86 5.99
CA VAL A 70 18.74 5.35 5.46
C VAL A 70 18.29 4.18 6.34
N PHE A 71 17.21 4.36 7.08
CA PHE A 71 16.67 3.32 7.95
C PHE A 71 15.57 2.54 7.24
N VAL A 72 15.74 1.23 7.10
CA VAL A 72 14.82 0.35 6.37
C VAL A 72 14.07 -0.53 7.35
N VAL A 73 12.75 -0.45 7.32
CA VAL A 73 11.84 -1.28 8.12
C VAL A 73 11.14 -2.26 7.20
N GLY A 74 11.21 -3.55 7.48
CA GLY A 74 10.58 -4.56 6.65
C GLY A 74 10.55 -5.94 7.29
N ASP A 75 10.17 -6.93 6.49
CA ASP A 75 9.94 -8.30 6.94
C ASP A 75 11.13 -9.21 6.58
N SER A 76 10.84 -10.44 6.15
CA SER A 76 11.84 -11.47 5.86
C SER A 76 12.60 -11.24 4.56
N HIS A 77 12.12 -10.41 3.64
CA HIS A 77 12.90 -10.05 2.43
C HIS A 77 14.20 -9.31 2.78
N LEU A 78 14.28 -8.65 3.93
CA LEU A 78 15.51 -7.99 4.39
C LEU A 78 16.58 -8.96 4.91
N ARG A 79 16.26 -10.24 5.12
CA ARG A 79 17.15 -11.17 5.81
C ARG A 79 18.50 -11.33 5.14
N ALA A 80 18.53 -11.49 3.82
CA ALA A 80 19.79 -11.73 3.11
C ALA A 80 20.78 -10.57 3.25
N VAL A 81 20.25 -9.34 3.28
CA VAL A 81 21.06 -8.14 3.52
C VAL A 81 21.47 -8.03 5.00
N VAL A 82 20.53 -8.27 5.91
CA VAL A 82 20.74 -8.17 7.36
C VAL A 82 21.69 -9.24 7.91
N ASP A 83 21.73 -10.42 7.29
CA ASP A 83 22.66 -11.52 7.61
C ASP A 83 23.97 -11.43 6.82
N GLU A 84 24.13 -10.40 5.98
CA GLU A 84 25.32 -10.09 5.18
C GLU A 84 25.64 -11.14 4.10
N ASP A 85 24.65 -11.95 3.73
CA ASP A 85 24.73 -12.93 2.64
C ASP A 85 24.53 -12.25 1.25
N VAL A 86 23.88 -11.09 1.21
CA VAL A 86 23.80 -10.20 0.05
C VAL A 86 24.42 -8.85 0.39
N ALA A 87 25.47 -8.49 -0.33
CA ALA A 87 26.19 -7.24 -0.11
C ALA A 87 25.39 -6.05 -0.64
N ILE A 88 25.42 -4.95 0.12
CA ILE A 88 25.05 -3.63 -0.38
C ILE A 88 26.31 -3.02 -1.01
N PRO A 89 26.22 -2.38 -2.19
CA PRO A 89 27.35 -1.67 -2.76
C PRO A 89 27.85 -0.55 -1.85
N GLU A 90 29.06 -0.05 -2.12
CA GLU A 90 29.57 1.13 -1.42
C GLU A 90 28.79 2.39 -1.86
N LEU A 91 28.27 3.14 -0.89
CA LEU A 91 27.36 4.25 -1.10
C LEU A 91 27.80 5.51 -0.33
N PRO A 92 27.39 6.71 -0.78
CA PRO A 92 27.64 7.96 -0.05
C PRO A 92 26.75 8.13 1.19
N PHE A 93 25.81 7.21 1.39
CA PHE A 93 25.00 7.03 2.60
C PHE A 93 25.20 5.61 3.12
N CYS A 94 24.71 5.31 4.32
CA CYS A 94 24.70 3.95 4.84
C CYS A 94 23.29 3.54 5.25
N PHE A 95 23.06 2.22 5.26
CA PHE A 95 21.80 1.66 5.70
C PHE A 95 21.85 1.20 7.15
N SER A 96 20.70 1.35 7.81
CA SER A 96 20.34 0.65 9.05
C SER A 96 19.06 -0.14 8.78
N PHE A 97 18.85 -1.24 9.49
CA PHE A 97 17.73 -2.15 9.23
C PHE A 97 16.99 -2.52 10.50
N LEU A 98 15.66 -2.59 10.39
CA LEU A 98 14.79 -3.35 11.29
C LEU A 98 14.07 -4.40 10.46
N SER A 99 14.45 -5.67 10.64
CA SER A 99 13.80 -6.80 9.98
C SER A 99 12.98 -7.60 10.98
N VAL A 100 11.70 -7.82 10.63
CA VAL A 100 10.73 -8.60 11.40
C VAL A 100 10.20 -9.75 10.52
N PRO A 101 10.94 -10.87 10.39
CA PRO A 101 10.55 -11.97 9.50
C PRO A 101 9.15 -12.51 9.77
N GLY A 102 8.35 -12.60 8.71
CA GLY A 102 6.94 -13.03 8.78
C GLY A 102 5.98 -11.98 9.34
N GLY A 103 6.47 -10.78 9.69
CA GLY A 103 5.65 -9.71 10.23
C GLY A 103 4.66 -9.14 9.21
N VAL A 104 3.43 -8.89 9.65
CA VAL A 104 2.45 -8.06 8.95
C VAL A 104 2.62 -6.57 9.33
N ALA A 105 1.88 -5.67 8.68
CA ALA A 105 1.92 -4.23 9.00
C ALA A 105 1.74 -3.91 10.50
N ALA A 106 0.81 -4.60 11.18
CA ALA A 106 0.59 -4.44 12.61
C ALA A 106 1.81 -4.85 13.46
N ASP A 107 2.50 -5.93 13.09
CA ASP A 107 3.73 -6.39 13.76
C ASP A 107 4.85 -5.35 13.60
N LEU A 108 5.10 -4.90 12.36
CA LEU A 108 6.08 -3.87 12.08
C LEU A 108 5.78 -2.58 12.85
N ARG A 109 4.51 -2.20 12.93
CA ARG A 109 4.07 -1.01 13.66
C ARG A 109 4.38 -1.15 15.15
N MET A 110 4.12 -2.31 15.74
CA MET A 110 4.39 -2.57 17.16
C MET A 110 5.87 -2.48 17.48
N GLU A 111 6.73 -3.06 16.64
CA GLU A 111 8.19 -2.97 16.79
C GLU A 111 8.66 -1.51 16.63
N VAL A 112 8.25 -0.84 15.56
CA VAL A 112 8.63 0.57 15.32
C VAL A 112 8.14 1.48 16.42
N ARG A 113 6.94 1.27 16.98
CA ARG A 113 6.40 2.12 18.05
C ARG A 113 7.27 2.09 19.30
N HIS A 114 7.83 0.94 19.64
CA HIS A 114 8.61 0.75 20.88
C HIS A 114 10.12 0.79 20.65
N LEU A 115 10.56 0.86 19.39
CA LEU A 115 11.96 0.97 19.04
C LEU A 115 12.59 2.21 19.68
N THR A 116 13.78 2.06 20.24
CA THR A 116 14.63 3.18 20.67
C THR A 116 15.97 3.05 19.96
N VAL A 117 16.36 4.08 19.21
CA VAL A 117 17.64 4.13 18.49
C VAL A 117 18.42 5.37 18.93
N PRO A 118 19.74 5.27 19.13
CA PRO A 118 20.58 6.41 19.56
C PRO A 118 21.00 7.32 18.40
N TRP A 119 20.53 7.07 17.19
CA TRP A 119 20.85 7.81 15.97
C TRP A 119 19.55 8.29 15.29
N THR A 120 19.66 9.33 14.47
CA THR A 120 18.52 9.89 13.72
C THR A 120 18.69 9.56 12.24
N PRO A 121 17.74 8.86 11.59
CA PRO A 121 17.79 8.63 10.16
C PRO A 121 17.48 9.90 9.36
N ASP A 122 18.19 10.10 8.26
CA ASP A 122 17.91 11.14 7.26
C ASP A 122 16.73 10.75 6.36
N LEU A 123 16.48 9.45 6.22
CA LEU A 123 15.43 8.88 5.39
C LEU A 123 14.97 7.54 5.98
N VAL A 124 13.66 7.28 5.97
CA VAL A 124 13.11 5.98 6.33
C VAL A 124 12.43 5.32 5.12
N CYS A 125 12.82 4.09 4.83
CA CYS A 125 12.16 3.22 3.87
C CYS A 125 11.27 2.23 4.63
N VAL A 126 9.99 2.20 4.31
CA VAL A 126 9.09 1.13 4.76
C VAL A 126 8.89 0.15 3.61
N CYS A 127 9.39 -1.07 3.74
CA CYS A 127 9.06 -2.15 2.81
C CYS A 127 7.60 -2.57 3.07
N ALA A 128 6.77 -2.50 2.04
CA ALA A 128 5.38 -2.90 2.12
C ALA A 128 5.29 -4.38 2.57
N PRO A 129 4.52 -4.70 3.64
CA PRO A 129 4.52 -6.04 4.19
C PRO A 129 3.62 -6.97 3.37
N SER A 130 4.23 -7.88 2.60
CA SER A 130 3.51 -8.86 1.80
C SER A 130 2.86 -9.96 2.63
N ASN A 131 3.28 -10.14 3.89
CA ASN A 131 2.69 -11.15 4.79
C ASN A 131 1.21 -10.87 5.07
N ASN A 132 0.74 -9.64 4.87
CA ASN A 132 -0.68 -9.30 4.97
C ASN A 132 -1.56 -10.07 3.97
N LEU A 133 -1.01 -10.54 2.83
CA LEU A 133 -1.73 -11.39 1.88
C LEU A 133 -2.28 -12.68 2.52
N THR A 134 -1.61 -13.17 3.56
CA THR A 134 -1.98 -14.39 4.28
C THR A 134 -2.32 -14.15 5.74
N GLY A 135 -1.86 -13.03 6.30
CA GLY A 135 -1.99 -12.69 7.71
C GLY A 135 -3.17 -11.78 8.04
N SER A 136 -3.74 -11.09 7.04
CA SER A 136 -4.97 -10.29 7.21
C SER A 136 -6.19 -11.06 6.69
N ARG A 137 -7.37 -10.80 7.25
CA ARG A 137 -8.61 -11.45 6.77
C ARG A 137 -9.07 -10.84 5.46
N THR A 138 -8.82 -9.54 5.29
CA THR A 138 -9.19 -8.79 4.09
C THR A 138 -8.11 -7.79 3.69
N ILE A 139 -8.14 -7.36 2.43
CA ILE A 139 -7.30 -6.26 1.92
C ILE A 139 -7.60 -4.95 2.66
N GLY A 140 -8.85 -4.69 3.03
CA GLY A 140 -9.24 -3.49 3.78
C GLY A 140 -8.60 -3.42 5.16
N GLU A 141 -8.58 -4.54 5.90
CA GLU A 141 -7.86 -4.63 7.18
C GLU A 141 -6.36 -4.39 7.01
N ALA A 142 -5.75 -5.01 5.98
CA ALA A 142 -4.34 -4.79 5.67
C ALA A 142 -4.03 -3.32 5.38
N ALA A 143 -4.91 -2.63 4.65
CA ALA A 143 -4.77 -1.20 4.35
C ALA A 143 -4.87 -0.33 5.61
N VAL A 144 -5.77 -0.67 6.55
CA VAL A 144 -5.88 0.03 7.85
C VAL A 144 -4.62 -0.15 8.69
N ASP A 145 -4.11 -1.38 8.78
CA ASP A 145 -2.87 -1.66 9.52
C ASP A 145 -1.66 -0.96 8.89
N PHE A 146 -1.61 -0.91 7.56
CA PHE A 146 -0.55 -0.24 6.82
C PHE A 146 -0.59 1.29 7.00
N ASP A 147 -1.78 1.90 6.96
CA ASP A 147 -1.98 3.32 7.28
C ASP A 147 -1.49 3.65 8.70
N ALA A 148 -1.81 2.77 9.66
CA ALA A 148 -1.36 2.92 11.04
C ALA A 148 0.16 2.74 11.20
N LEU A 149 0.77 1.83 10.43
CA LEU A 149 2.23 1.68 10.36
C LEU A 149 2.88 2.97 9.83
N LEU A 150 2.47 3.46 8.66
CA LEU A 150 3.05 4.66 8.06
C LEU A 150 2.83 5.90 8.93
N THR A 151 1.68 6.01 9.59
CA THR A 151 1.41 7.09 10.57
C THR A 151 2.38 7.04 11.74
N THR A 152 2.65 5.85 12.27
CA THR A 152 3.61 5.65 13.37
C THR A 152 5.02 6.03 12.92
N VAL A 153 5.45 5.58 11.74
CA VAL A 153 6.78 5.90 11.19
C VAL A 153 6.93 7.41 10.96
N ARG A 154 5.96 8.05 10.31
CA ARG A 154 5.98 9.49 10.00
C ARG A 154 5.93 10.37 11.25
N SER A 155 5.29 9.92 12.33
CA SER A 155 5.32 10.65 13.61
C SER A 155 6.70 10.66 14.28
N ARG A 156 7.56 9.70 13.91
CA ARG A 156 8.90 9.55 14.49
C ARG A 156 9.98 10.18 13.61
N TRP A 157 9.81 10.13 12.28
CA TRP A 157 10.81 10.62 11.33
C TRP A 157 10.16 11.40 10.18
N PRO A 158 10.73 12.55 9.80
CA PRO A 158 10.08 13.49 8.90
C PRO A 158 10.07 13.03 7.43
N LYS A 159 11.06 12.23 7.01
CA LYS A 159 11.24 11.83 5.61
C LYS A 159 11.06 10.34 5.47
N VAL A 160 9.97 9.94 4.82
CA VAL A 160 9.55 8.55 4.67
C VAL A 160 9.19 8.27 3.22
N PHE A 161 9.54 7.10 2.72
CA PHE A 161 9.00 6.56 1.48
C PHE A 161 8.68 5.07 1.64
N VAL A 162 7.88 4.55 0.72
CA VAL A 162 7.50 3.14 0.67
C VAL A 162 8.20 2.46 -0.50
N LEU A 163 8.79 1.30 -0.22
CA LEU A 163 9.24 0.35 -1.24
C LEU A 163 8.22 -0.79 -1.29
N ASP A 164 7.65 -1.03 -2.46
CA ASP A 164 6.63 -2.07 -2.66
C ASP A 164 7.18 -3.49 -2.42
N PHE A 165 6.28 -4.46 -2.24
CA PHE A 165 6.68 -5.84 -2.05
C PHE A 165 6.90 -6.59 -3.38
N PRO A 166 7.91 -7.48 -3.46
CA PRO A 166 8.05 -8.43 -4.56
C PRO A 166 6.84 -9.36 -4.65
N SER A 167 6.38 -9.64 -5.87
CA SER A 167 5.31 -10.62 -6.09
C SER A 167 5.70 -12.01 -5.57
N ARG A 168 4.71 -12.73 -5.04
CA ARG A 168 4.80 -14.11 -4.58
C ARG A 168 4.29 -15.06 -5.65
N LEU A 169 5.02 -16.14 -5.90
CA LEU A 169 4.64 -17.20 -6.84
C LEU A 169 3.56 -18.14 -6.31
N ASN A 170 3.32 -18.11 -4.99
CA ASN A 170 2.35 -18.98 -4.32
C ASN A 170 1.00 -18.31 -4.01
N ILE A 171 0.77 -17.08 -4.48
CA ILE A 171 -0.48 -16.33 -4.32
C ILE A 171 -0.94 -15.83 -5.70
N PRO A 172 -2.25 -15.80 -6.02
CA PRO A 172 -2.76 -15.24 -7.27
C PRO A 172 -2.32 -13.78 -7.46
N LEU A 173 -1.92 -13.41 -8.69
CA LEU A 173 -1.44 -12.05 -8.99
C LEU A 173 -2.51 -10.99 -8.77
N ASP A 174 -3.77 -11.28 -9.11
CA ASP A 174 -4.88 -10.33 -8.96
C ASP A 174 -5.07 -9.92 -7.49
N LEU A 175 -4.94 -10.87 -6.56
CA LEU A 175 -5.03 -10.58 -5.12
C LEU A 175 -3.87 -9.70 -4.65
N GLN A 176 -2.67 -9.95 -5.16
CA GLN A 176 -1.48 -9.16 -4.85
C GLN A 176 -1.58 -7.75 -5.40
N GLU A 177 -2.13 -7.60 -6.60
CA GLU A 177 -2.35 -6.33 -7.24
C GLU A 177 -3.40 -5.49 -6.48
N LEU A 178 -4.47 -6.11 -5.99
CA LEU A 178 -5.43 -5.44 -5.11
C LEU A 178 -4.77 -4.92 -3.83
N LEU A 179 -3.91 -5.72 -3.18
CA LEU A 179 -3.18 -5.26 -1.98
C LEU A 179 -2.23 -4.11 -2.31
N ARG A 180 -1.47 -4.23 -3.40
CA ARG A 180 -0.52 -3.22 -3.86
C ARG A 180 -1.23 -1.89 -4.14
N GLN A 181 -2.35 -1.93 -4.84
CA GLN A 181 -3.15 -0.74 -5.12
C GLN A 181 -3.65 -0.07 -3.85
N GLU A 182 -4.09 -0.86 -2.86
CA GLU A 182 -4.52 -0.30 -1.57
C GLU A 182 -3.36 0.30 -0.79
N TYR A 183 -2.19 -0.33 -0.77
CA TYR A 183 -0.99 0.25 -0.16
C TYR A 183 -0.53 1.53 -0.85
N HIS A 184 -0.56 1.55 -2.18
CA HIS A 184 -0.25 2.73 -2.97
C HIS A 184 -1.24 3.87 -2.66
N ARG A 185 -2.54 3.56 -2.59
CA ARG A 185 -3.59 4.52 -2.22
C ARG A 185 -3.36 5.10 -0.82
N VAL A 186 -3.00 4.26 0.16
CA VAL A 186 -2.66 4.69 1.52
C VAL A 186 -1.46 5.64 1.51
N ALA A 187 -0.36 5.27 0.85
CA ALA A 187 0.84 6.11 0.76
C ALA A 187 0.55 7.45 0.06
N ALA A 188 -0.20 7.43 -1.04
CA ALA A 188 -0.58 8.61 -1.80
C ALA A 188 -1.42 9.59 -0.96
N ARG A 189 -2.40 9.10 -0.17
CA ARG A 189 -3.17 9.96 0.75
C ARG A 189 -2.29 10.68 1.78
N MET A 190 -1.16 10.07 2.15
CA MET A 190 -0.22 10.63 3.10
C MET A 190 0.86 11.52 2.45
N GLY A 191 0.84 11.65 1.11
CA GLY A 191 1.87 12.36 0.35
C GLY A 191 3.23 11.68 0.35
N LEU A 192 3.27 10.35 0.54
CA LEU A 192 4.51 9.58 0.64
C LEU A 192 4.89 9.01 -0.74
N PRO A 193 6.16 9.12 -1.17
CA PRO A 193 6.64 8.45 -2.37
C PRO A 193 6.47 6.93 -2.25
N TYR A 194 6.04 6.29 -3.34
CA TYR A 194 5.82 4.85 -3.42
C TYR A 194 6.59 4.29 -4.62
N VAL A 195 7.56 3.43 -4.36
CA VAL A 195 8.43 2.84 -5.39
C VAL A 195 7.93 1.42 -5.69
N ALA A 196 7.42 1.22 -6.91
CA ALA A 196 6.98 -0.07 -7.39
C ALA A 196 8.17 -1.02 -7.60
N VAL A 197 8.02 -2.28 -7.19
CA VAL A 197 9.08 -3.29 -7.27
C VAL A 197 8.74 -4.42 -8.24
N ALA A 198 7.46 -4.74 -8.38
CA ALA A 198 7.01 -5.90 -9.14
C ALA A 198 7.37 -5.86 -10.63
N ASP A 199 7.45 -4.66 -11.22
CA ASP A 199 7.78 -4.49 -12.63
C ASP A 199 9.22 -4.90 -12.96
N HIS A 200 10.11 -4.91 -11.96
CA HIS A 200 11.51 -5.29 -12.10
C HIS A 200 11.75 -6.78 -11.82
N LEU A 201 10.78 -7.47 -11.21
CA LEU A 201 10.87 -8.86 -10.78
C LEU A 201 9.81 -9.69 -11.51
N SER A 202 10.15 -10.10 -12.73
CA SER A 202 9.25 -10.89 -13.60
C SER A 202 8.99 -12.29 -13.03
N VAL A 203 7.74 -12.59 -12.66
CA VAL A 203 7.31 -13.90 -12.12
C VAL A 203 7.58 -15.11 -13.03
N ASN A 204 7.98 -14.87 -14.27
CA ASN A 204 8.34 -15.92 -15.21
C ASN A 204 9.81 -16.35 -15.09
N TRP A 205 10.66 -15.55 -14.45
CA TRP A 205 12.07 -15.87 -14.24
C TRP A 205 12.28 -16.54 -12.88
N LEU A 206 12.02 -17.84 -12.83
CA LEU A 206 11.98 -18.61 -11.58
C LEU A 206 13.29 -18.59 -10.77
N SER A 207 14.43 -18.29 -11.38
CA SER A 207 15.71 -18.13 -10.66
C SER A 207 15.72 -16.95 -9.69
N LEU A 208 14.86 -15.94 -9.90
CA LEU A 208 14.74 -14.80 -8.99
C LEU A 208 14.07 -15.18 -7.66
N TRP A 209 13.36 -16.31 -7.57
CA TRP A 209 12.66 -16.76 -6.36
C TRP A 209 13.30 -18.00 -5.77
N CYS A 210 13.18 -18.12 -4.45
CA CYS A 210 13.43 -19.37 -3.74
C CYS A 210 12.33 -20.42 -4.00
N PRO A 211 12.57 -21.69 -3.65
CA PRO A 211 11.60 -22.77 -3.90
C PRO A 211 10.31 -22.67 -3.07
N ASP A 212 10.25 -21.76 -2.09
CA ASP A 212 9.03 -21.48 -1.34
C ASP A 212 8.07 -20.53 -2.07
N GLY A 213 8.51 -19.92 -3.17
CA GLY A 213 7.70 -19.00 -3.97
C GLY A 213 7.39 -17.67 -3.27
N VAL A 214 8.06 -17.36 -2.16
CA VAL A 214 7.83 -16.12 -1.39
C VAL A 214 9.09 -15.26 -1.39
N HIS A 215 10.23 -15.85 -1.06
CA HIS A 215 11.48 -15.11 -0.93
C HIS A 215 12.19 -14.99 -2.28
N LEU A 216 12.90 -13.89 -2.45
CA LEU A 216 13.83 -13.73 -3.56
C LEU A 216 15.08 -14.57 -3.31
N SER A 217 15.69 -15.06 -4.38
CA SER A 217 16.97 -15.73 -4.32
C SER A 217 18.07 -14.75 -3.95
N ASP A 218 19.05 -15.21 -3.17
CA ASP A 218 20.18 -14.35 -2.77
C ASP A 218 21.06 -13.97 -3.96
N THR A 219 21.13 -14.82 -4.98
CA THR A 219 22.01 -14.66 -6.15
C THR A 219 21.45 -13.75 -7.23
N ASP A 220 20.14 -13.85 -7.52
CA ASP A 220 19.55 -13.22 -8.70
C ASP A 220 18.44 -12.22 -8.35
N GLY A 221 17.57 -12.56 -7.39
CA GLY A 221 16.44 -11.71 -7.03
C GLY A 221 16.79 -10.59 -6.05
N MET A 222 17.52 -10.91 -4.99
CA MET A 222 17.90 -9.95 -3.96
C MET A 222 18.78 -8.80 -4.46
N PRO A 223 19.75 -9.00 -5.38
CA PRO A 223 20.50 -7.89 -5.97
C PRO A 223 19.60 -6.85 -6.64
N ILE A 224 18.56 -7.29 -7.37
CA ILE A 224 17.59 -6.36 -7.99
C ILE A 224 16.83 -5.57 -6.92
N LEU A 225 16.41 -6.22 -5.83
CA LEU A 225 15.74 -5.52 -4.73
C LEU A 225 16.68 -4.50 -4.04
N VAL A 226 17.95 -4.84 -3.88
CA VAL A 226 18.98 -3.95 -3.32
C VAL A 226 19.22 -2.76 -4.24
N ASP A 227 19.34 -2.96 -5.55
CA ASP A 227 19.51 -1.88 -6.53
C ASP A 227 18.33 -0.90 -6.47
N LEU A 228 17.09 -1.41 -6.47
CA LEU A 228 15.89 -0.58 -6.34
C LEU A 228 15.85 0.22 -5.04
N LEU A 229 16.26 -0.41 -3.93
CA LEU A 229 16.35 0.26 -2.63
C LEU A 229 17.42 1.37 -2.66
N CYS A 230 18.57 1.13 -3.30
CA CYS A 230 19.64 2.11 -3.43
C CYS A 230 19.20 3.28 -4.32
N ASP A 231 18.64 3.01 -5.50
CA ASP A 231 18.16 4.03 -6.44
C ASP A 231 17.05 4.89 -5.82
N ALA A 232 16.12 4.26 -5.10
CA ALA A 232 15.10 4.97 -4.36
C ALA A 232 15.73 5.86 -3.28
N ALA A 233 16.65 5.31 -2.48
CA ALA A 233 17.34 6.09 -1.44
C ALA A 233 18.12 7.28 -2.03
N PHE A 234 18.84 7.10 -3.14
CA PHE A 234 19.52 8.18 -3.86
C PHE A 234 18.56 9.27 -4.27
N THR A 235 17.47 8.89 -4.95
CA THR A 235 16.46 9.82 -5.45
C THR A 235 15.82 10.59 -4.30
N GLN A 236 15.47 9.90 -3.22
CA GLN A 236 14.84 10.53 -2.08
C GLN A 236 15.82 11.38 -1.26
N LEU A 237 17.11 11.03 -1.18
CA LEU A 237 18.11 11.82 -0.45
C LEU A 237 18.59 13.07 -1.21
N ALA A 238 18.31 13.16 -2.51
CA ALA A 238 18.64 14.30 -3.32
C ALA A 238 18.06 15.60 -2.72
N PRO A 239 18.77 16.74 -2.82
CA PRO A 239 18.20 18.03 -2.48
C PRO A 239 16.94 18.28 -3.31
N PRO A 240 15.93 18.98 -2.78
CA PRO A 240 14.82 19.43 -3.60
C PRO A 240 15.40 20.26 -4.77
N PRO A 241 14.85 20.12 -5.99
CA PRO A 241 15.29 20.95 -7.10
C PRO A 241 15.16 22.41 -6.69
N SER A 242 16.23 23.19 -6.87
CA SER A 242 16.18 24.63 -6.64
C SER A 242 14.97 25.19 -7.37
N GLU A 243 14.12 25.94 -6.66
CA GLU A 243 13.06 26.70 -7.32
C GLU A 243 13.71 27.46 -8.48
N PRO A 244 13.11 27.48 -9.69
CA PRO A 244 13.66 28.23 -10.79
C PRO A 244 13.71 29.70 -10.36
N THR A 245 14.90 30.15 -9.95
CA THR A 245 15.19 31.54 -9.71
C THR A 245 14.72 32.27 -10.95
N ALA A 246 13.66 33.08 -10.81
CA ALA A 246 13.23 33.98 -11.86
C ALA A 246 14.51 34.65 -12.40
N SER A 247 14.80 34.44 -13.69
CA SER A 247 15.98 35.04 -14.31
C SER A 247 16.04 36.51 -13.92
N PRO A 248 17.22 37.07 -13.60
CA PRO A 248 17.33 38.47 -13.26
C PRO A 248 16.70 39.27 -14.39
N GLN A 249 15.57 39.91 -14.11
CA GLN A 249 14.92 40.80 -15.04
C GLN A 249 15.92 41.91 -15.34
N THR A 250 16.39 41.95 -16.58
CA THR A 250 17.11 43.08 -17.15
C THR A 250 16.32 44.35 -16.80
N PRO A 251 16.95 45.43 -16.31
CA PRO A 251 16.22 46.64 -15.97
C PRO A 251 15.45 47.15 -17.20
N PRO A 252 14.26 47.75 -17.02
CA PRO A 252 13.41 48.13 -18.13
C PRO A 252 14.11 49.21 -18.95
N HIS A 253 14.44 48.88 -20.21
CA HIS A 253 14.89 49.88 -21.18
C HIS A 253 13.76 50.90 -21.42
N PRO A 254 14.10 52.20 -21.56
CA PRO A 254 13.10 53.24 -21.82
C PRO A 254 12.36 52.97 -23.13
N ARG A 255 11.03 53.02 -23.04
CA ARG A 255 10.09 52.76 -24.13
C ARG A 255 10.34 53.71 -25.30
N THR A 256 10.80 53.17 -26.43
CA THR A 256 10.66 53.80 -27.73
C THR A 256 9.48 53.18 -28.48
N SER A 257 8.62 54.06 -29.00
CA SER A 257 7.37 53.76 -29.71
C SER A 257 7.58 52.81 -30.90
N PRO A 258 6.66 51.86 -31.19
CA PRO A 258 6.85 50.93 -32.29
C PRO A 258 6.57 51.59 -33.64
N SER A 259 7.58 51.62 -34.50
CA SER A 259 7.42 51.80 -35.95
C SER A 259 6.97 50.47 -36.58
N PRO A 260 6.02 50.46 -37.52
CA PRO A 260 5.57 49.24 -38.17
C PRO A 260 6.65 48.75 -39.15
N GLN A 261 7.31 47.63 -38.83
CA GLN A 261 8.13 46.90 -39.81
C GLN A 261 7.39 45.63 -40.25
N VAL A 262 7.13 45.57 -41.55
CA VAL A 262 6.54 44.44 -42.27
C VAL A 262 7.56 43.31 -42.32
N ALA A 263 7.24 42.15 -41.76
CA ALA A 263 8.06 40.95 -41.87
C ALA A 263 7.72 40.15 -43.15
N PRO A 264 8.72 39.64 -43.90
CA PRO A 264 8.46 38.83 -45.10
C PRO A 264 7.99 37.43 -44.72
N ARG A 265 6.93 36.96 -45.38
CA ARG A 265 6.42 35.59 -45.24
C ARG A 265 7.23 34.64 -46.11
N VAL A 266 7.98 33.74 -45.49
CA VAL A 266 8.56 32.57 -46.15
C VAL A 266 7.54 31.43 -46.08
N VAL A 267 7.04 31.00 -47.24
CA VAL A 267 6.14 29.86 -47.38
C VAL A 267 6.99 28.64 -47.72
N VAL A 268 7.00 27.63 -46.85
CA VAL A 268 7.55 26.30 -47.15
C VAL A 268 6.38 25.37 -47.43
N THR A 269 6.27 24.93 -48.67
CA THR A 269 5.29 23.94 -49.12
C THR A 269 5.85 22.54 -48.84
N GLY A 270 5.36 21.89 -47.78
CA GLY A 270 5.62 20.48 -47.50
C GLY A 270 4.43 19.58 -47.93
N PRO A 271 4.65 18.29 -48.22
CA PRO A 271 3.60 17.40 -48.74
C PRO A 271 2.53 17.05 -47.68
N GLU A 272 1.32 16.81 -48.20
CA GLU A 272 0.03 16.67 -47.51
C GLU A 272 -0.01 15.60 -46.40
N PRO A 273 -0.61 15.88 -45.21
CA PRO A 273 -0.78 14.87 -44.18
C PRO A 273 -1.89 13.87 -44.55
N LEU A 274 -1.57 12.57 -44.46
CA LEU A 274 -2.55 11.49 -44.57
C LEU A 274 -3.69 11.63 -43.54
N PRO A 275 -4.93 11.24 -43.88
CA PRO A 275 -6.08 11.36 -42.98
C PRO A 275 -5.88 10.49 -41.72
N ARG A 276 -6.06 11.12 -40.56
CA ARG A 276 -6.03 10.46 -39.24
C ARG A 276 -7.09 9.36 -39.16
N ARG A 277 -6.68 8.12 -38.88
CA ARG A 277 -7.59 7.03 -38.50
C ARG A 277 -8.39 7.44 -37.25
N ARG A 278 -9.72 7.41 -37.34
CA ARG A 278 -10.63 7.53 -36.19
C ARG A 278 -10.54 6.25 -35.35
N HIS A 279 -10.22 6.36 -34.07
CA HIS A 279 -10.39 5.26 -33.11
C HIS A 279 -11.89 5.03 -32.83
N PRO A 280 -12.37 3.78 -32.76
CA PRO A 280 -13.80 3.46 -32.74
C PRO A 280 -14.42 3.44 -31.33
N ARG A 281 -14.04 4.35 -30.42
CA ARG A 281 -14.73 4.53 -29.12
C ARG A 281 -14.66 5.99 -28.70
N GLY A 282 -15.78 6.70 -28.84
CA GLY A 282 -15.91 8.12 -28.55
C GLY A 282 -15.94 8.40 -27.05
N TRP A 283 -15.11 9.34 -26.62
CA TRP A 283 -15.27 10.08 -25.38
C TRP A 283 -15.26 11.56 -25.72
N THR A 284 -16.33 12.26 -25.36
CA THR A 284 -16.45 13.71 -25.53
C THR A 284 -15.76 14.38 -24.35
N VAL A 285 -14.75 15.21 -24.61
CA VAL A 285 -14.20 16.14 -23.62
C VAL A 285 -15.17 17.32 -23.50
N VAL A 286 -15.76 17.53 -22.32
CA VAL A 286 -16.49 18.75 -22.01
C VAL A 286 -15.48 19.77 -21.50
N GLY A 287 -15.07 20.68 -22.40
CA GLY A 287 -14.25 21.83 -22.06
C GLY A 287 -15.08 22.91 -21.36
N GLN A 288 -14.44 23.60 -20.42
CA GLN A 288 -14.89 24.87 -19.85
C GLN A 288 -15.10 25.90 -20.95
N GLU A 289 -16.34 26.37 -21.12
CA GLU A 289 -16.62 27.54 -21.95
C GLU A 289 -16.81 28.79 -21.08
N GLY A 290 -15.81 29.66 -21.18
CA GLY A 290 -15.96 31.10 -21.46
C GLY A 290 -17.10 31.87 -20.83
N LYS A 291 -16.74 32.67 -19.81
CA LYS A 291 -17.47 33.86 -19.34
C LYS A 291 -17.62 34.87 -20.49
N VAL A 292 -18.84 35.06 -20.98
CA VAL A 292 -19.20 36.16 -21.89
C VAL A 292 -19.77 37.32 -21.07
N ILE A 293 -19.15 38.48 -21.24
CA ILE A 293 -19.58 39.78 -20.71
C ILE A 293 -20.57 40.38 -21.71
N PHE A 294 -21.77 40.76 -21.25
CA PHE A 294 -22.64 41.71 -21.94
C PHE A 294 -23.05 42.81 -20.94
N GLY A 295 -22.67 44.06 -21.23
CA GLY A 295 -23.45 45.24 -20.86
C GLY A 295 -24.69 45.31 -21.78
N SER A 296 -25.78 46.01 -21.49
CA SER A 296 -25.92 47.30 -20.81
C SER A 296 -27.41 47.54 -20.48
N GLU A 297 -27.69 48.60 -19.72
CA GLU A 297 -28.94 49.38 -19.62
C GLU A 297 -29.95 49.07 -18.47
N SER A 298 -29.71 49.76 -17.35
CA SER A 298 -30.60 50.69 -16.62
C SER A 298 -32.11 50.39 -16.45
N LEU A 299 -32.56 50.23 -15.18
CA LEU A 299 -33.44 51.15 -14.41
C LEU A 299 -34.00 50.48 -13.11
N PRO A 300 -34.48 51.24 -12.10
CA PRO A 300 -34.04 51.13 -10.71
C PRO A 300 -35.12 50.70 -9.69
N GLY A 301 -34.70 50.28 -8.49
CA GLY A 301 -35.60 50.19 -7.33
C GLY A 301 -34.97 49.63 -6.04
N CYS A 302 -34.79 50.52 -5.06
CA CYS A 302 -34.93 50.30 -3.61
C CYS A 302 -33.75 49.67 -2.79
N HIS A 303 -32.96 50.56 -2.17
CA HIS A 303 -32.47 50.62 -0.76
C HIS A 303 -32.01 49.34 0.00
N PHE A 304 -30.73 49.31 0.43
CA PHE A 304 -30.20 49.38 1.82
C PHE A 304 -30.59 48.16 2.70
N GLU A 305 -29.70 47.37 3.33
CA GLU A 305 -28.61 47.69 4.26
C GLU A 305 -27.59 46.55 4.36
N CYS A 306 -26.36 46.91 4.73
CA CYS A 306 -25.29 46.00 5.11
C CYS A 306 -25.26 45.90 6.64
N ALA A 307 -25.34 44.69 7.21
CA ALA A 307 -25.05 44.45 8.63
C ALA A 307 -24.31 43.12 8.80
N ALA A 308 -23.09 43.23 9.30
CA ALA A 308 -22.25 42.11 9.70
C ALA A 308 -22.53 41.74 11.17
N THR A 309 -22.69 40.45 11.48
CA THR A 309 -22.03 39.76 12.61
C THR A 309 -22.30 38.24 12.59
N PRO A 310 -21.44 37.42 13.22
CA PRO A 310 -21.21 36.02 12.87
C PRO A 310 -22.00 35.04 13.74
N LEU A 311 -22.40 33.89 13.20
CA LEU A 311 -22.79 32.75 14.01
C LEU A 311 -22.73 31.42 13.24
N VAL A 312 -21.94 30.50 13.78
CA VAL A 312 -22.16 29.04 13.80
C VAL A 312 -22.48 28.37 12.45
N GLN A 313 -21.48 27.68 11.88
CA GLN A 313 -21.73 26.63 10.89
C GLN A 313 -22.44 25.45 11.58
N GLN A 314 -23.78 25.49 11.60
CA GLN A 314 -24.58 24.28 11.57
C GLN A 314 -24.46 23.71 10.16
N SER A 315 -23.99 22.47 10.08
CA SER A 315 -23.98 21.67 8.86
C SER A 315 -25.42 21.32 8.48
N ASP A 316 -25.91 21.88 7.37
CA ASP A 316 -27.14 21.43 6.74
C ASP A 316 -26.97 19.98 6.23
N PRO A 317 -27.92 19.07 6.50
CA PRO A 317 -27.89 17.73 5.93
C PRO A 317 -28.29 17.75 4.45
N ILE A 318 -27.50 17.07 3.62
CA ILE A 318 -27.82 16.78 2.22
C ILE A 318 -29.18 16.07 2.16
N PRO A 319 -30.14 16.49 1.31
CA PRO A 319 -31.43 15.83 1.19
C PRO A 319 -31.25 14.39 0.71
N SER A 320 -31.68 13.41 1.50
CA SER A 320 -31.71 12.00 1.09
C SER A 320 -32.77 11.81 0.00
N ASN A 321 -32.32 11.48 -1.21
CA ASN A 321 -33.13 11.02 -2.32
C ASN A 321 -33.61 9.57 -2.05
N ALA A 322 -34.63 9.41 -1.21
CA ALA A 322 -35.33 8.14 -1.07
C ALA A 322 -36.23 7.92 -2.29
N LEU A 323 -35.89 6.96 -3.15
CA LEU A 323 -36.79 6.15 -4.00
C LEU A 323 -35.96 5.28 -4.96
N TRP A 324 -35.10 4.39 -4.45
CA TRP A 324 -34.27 3.52 -5.31
C TRP A 324 -34.74 2.07 -5.42
N PHE A 325 -35.71 1.62 -4.61
CA PHE A 325 -36.23 0.26 -4.72
C PHE A 325 -37.74 0.21 -4.50
N SER A 326 -38.46 -0.43 -5.42
CA SER A 326 -39.87 -0.79 -5.19
C SER A 326 -39.93 -2.01 -4.27
N SER A 327 -41.00 -2.14 -3.48
CA SER A 327 -41.21 -3.29 -2.58
C SER A 327 -41.03 -4.63 -3.31
N ALA A 328 -41.54 -4.73 -4.55
CA ALA A 328 -41.41 -5.93 -5.36
C ALA A 328 -39.96 -6.30 -5.72
N MET A 329 -39.07 -5.29 -5.82
CA MET A 329 -37.64 -5.52 -6.07
C MET A 329 -36.92 -5.99 -4.81
N LEU A 330 -37.33 -5.50 -3.64
CA LEU A 330 -36.80 -5.98 -2.35
C LEU A 330 -37.26 -7.42 -2.07
N ASP A 331 -38.54 -7.74 -2.32
CA ASP A 331 -39.05 -9.10 -2.17
C ASP A 331 -38.34 -10.09 -3.12
N ALA A 332 -38.03 -9.64 -4.34
CA ALA A 332 -37.25 -10.44 -5.28
C ALA A 332 -35.82 -10.68 -4.75
N MET A 333 -35.16 -9.65 -4.20
CA MET A 333 -33.82 -9.79 -3.63
C MET A 333 -33.79 -10.74 -2.42
N GLU A 334 -34.81 -10.71 -1.56
CA GLU A 334 -34.97 -11.63 -0.41
C GLU A 334 -35.13 -13.09 -0.85
N GLN A 335 -35.74 -13.36 -2.00
CA GLN A 335 -35.86 -14.73 -2.55
C GLN A 335 -34.53 -15.29 -3.08
N PHE A 336 -33.64 -14.43 -3.58
CA PHE A 336 -32.35 -14.85 -4.13
C PHE A 336 -31.22 -14.87 -3.10
N ALA A 337 -31.34 -14.09 -2.02
CA ALA A 337 -30.40 -14.05 -0.92
C ALA A 337 -31.15 -13.73 0.39
N PRO A 338 -31.73 -14.74 1.07
CA PRO A 338 -32.44 -14.51 2.32
C PRO A 338 -31.49 -13.93 3.37
N SER A 339 -31.91 -12.83 3.99
CA SER A 339 -31.14 -12.20 5.05
C SER A 339 -31.13 -13.13 6.27
N THR A 340 -29.95 -13.56 6.72
CA THR A 340 -29.83 -14.21 8.04
C THR A 340 -29.94 -13.15 9.13
N GLY A 341 -31.17 -12.70 9.38
CA GLY A 341 -31.54 -11.94 10.55
C GLY A 341 -31.46 -12.83 11.80
N SER A 342 -30.55 -12.50 12.71
CA SER A 342 -30.52 -13.05 14.05
C SER A 342 -31.72 -12.53 14.82
N ASP A 343 -32.84 -13.24 14.76
CA ASP A 343 -33.94 -13.08 15.69
C ASP A 343 -33.50 -13.46 17.11
N GLY A 344 -33.84 -12.59 18.07
CA GLY A 344 -34.10 -12.96 19.46
C GLY A 344 -32.90 -13.22 20.36
N ILE A 345 -32.51 -12.18 21.10
CA ILE A 345 -31.94 -12.36 22.45
C ILE A 345 -33.01 -13.07 23.29
N ALA A 346 -32.90 -14.39 23.43
CA ALA A 346 -33.56 -15.15 24.47
C ALA A 346 -32.57 -15.32 25.62
N VAL A 347 -32.77 -14.55 26.68
CA VAL A 347 -32.10 -14.69 27.97
C VAL A 347 -32.54 -16.01 28.62
N PRO A 348 -31.63 -16.95 28.97
CA PRO A 348 -31.97 -18.02 29.87
C PRO A 348 -31.86 -17.55 31.34
N PRO A 349 -32.76 -17.97 32.24
CA PRO A 349 -32.71 -17.57 33.63
C PRO A 349 -31.55 -18.25 34.37
N SER A 350 -30.98 -17.51 35.31
CA SER A 350 -30.07 -18.03 36.33
C SER A 350 -30.78 -19.09 37.17
N GLU A 351 -30.13 -20.22 37.45
CA GLU A 351 -30.22 -20.88 38.75
C GLU A 351 -29.11 -21.94 38.97
N VAL A 352 -28.44 -21.76 40.11
CA VAL A 352 -28.02 -22.75 41.13
C VAL A 352 -26.94 -23.79 40.77
N VAL A 353 -25.78 -23.51 41.37
CA VAL A 353 -24.71 -24.43 41.78
C VAL A 353 -25.25 -25.74 42.38
N ARG A 354 -24.84 -26.89 41.83
CA ARG A 354 -24.60 -28.10 42.62
C ARG A 354 -23.37 -28.86 42.13
N ASP A 355 -22.50 -29.06 43.10
CA ASP A 355 -21.32 -29.92 43.13
C ASP A 355 -21.71 -31.39 43.02
N GLN A 356 -20.93 -32.18 42.25
CA GLN A 356 -20.72 -33.62 42.52
C GLN A 356 -19.61 -34.22 41.65
N SER A 357 -18.60 -34.71 42.37
CA SER A 357 -17.47 -35.55 41.98
C SER A 357 -17.84 -37.03 41.68
N ALA A 358 -17.18 -37.66 40.69
CA ALA A 358 -16.75 -39.07 40.64
C ALA A 358 -16.08 -39.33 39.26
N VAL A 359 -14.76 -39.57 39.12
CA VAL A 359 -13.99 -40.84 39.30
C VAL A 359 -14.39 -41.97 38.32
N GLN A 360 -13.47 -42.28 37.39
CA GLN A 360 -12.98 -43.61 36.93
C GLN A 360 -12.09 -43.37 35.68
N GLU A 361 -10.76 -43.46 35.73
CA GLU A 361 -9.85 -44.63 35.83
C GLU A 361 -9.74 -45.48 34.54
N GLY A 362 -8.52 -45.52 33.97
CA GLY A 362 -7.92 -46.74 33.41
C GLY A 362 -7.81 -46.89 31.89
N ALA A 363 -6.65 -46.52 31.32
CA ALA A 363 -5.82 -47.43 30.49
C ALA A 363 -4.52 -46.72 30.05
N GLN A 364 -3.39 -47.31 30.46
CA GLN A 364 -2.01 -46.85 30.28
C GLN A 364 -1.24 -47.86 29.42
N VAL A 365 -0.05 -47.46 28.93
CA VAL A 365 1.19 -48.25 28.60
C VAL A 365 1.68 -48.05 27.15
N PRO A 366 3.00 -47.90 26.87
CA PRO A 366 4.09 -47.30 27.65
C PRO A 366 5.00 -46.31 26.87
N GLN A 367 5.64 -45.40 27.61
CA GLN A 367 6.81 -44.63 27.19
C GLN A 367 8.12 -45.43 27.39
N LYS A 368 9.06 -45.28 26.45
CA LYS A 368 10.47 -45.67 26.62
C LYS A 368 11.27 -44.52 27.23
N ILE A 369 11.94 -44.81 28.33
CA ILE A 369 12.91 -43.98 29.05
C ILE A 369 14.30 -44.15 28.43
N SER A 370 15.04 -43.05 28.24
CA SER A 370 16.51 -43.06 28.30
C SER A 370 16.98 -41.95 29.25
N LYS A 371 17.92 -42.32 30.13
CA LYS A 371 18.46 -41.54 31.24
C LYS A 371 19.66 -40.70 30.79
N GLY A 372 19.85 -39.54 31.43
CA GLY A 372 21.12 -38.79 31.46
C GLY A 372 20.94 -37.36 31.97
N LYS A 373 20.75 -37.16 33.29
CA LYS A 373 21.75 -36.74 34.30
C LYS A 373 21.78 -35.21 34.48
N CYS A 374 21.19 -34.80 35.60
CA CYS A 374 21.14 -33.45 36.13
C CYS A 374 22.47 -33.11 36.83
N VAL A 375 23.02 -31.92 36.56
CA VAL A 375 23.98 -31.24 37.45
C VAL A 375 23.51 -29.80 37.58
N SER A 376 23.46 -29.35 38.82
CA SER A 376 22.85 -28.10 39.29
C SER A 376 23.89 -27.00 39.53
N VAL A 377 23.53 -25.79 39.08
CA VAL A 377 23.84 -24.43 39.57
C VAL A 377 25.30 -23.92 39.61
N SER A 378 25.53 -22.76 38.98
CA SER A 378 26.22 -21.61 39.58
C SER A 378 25.82 -20.30 38.88
N LEU A 379 25.20 -19.40 39.64
CA LEU A 379 25.05 -17.97 39.35
C LEU A 379 26.44 -17.34 39.29
N VAL A 380 26.77 -16.61 38.22
CA VAL A 380 27.96 -15.74 38.18
C VAL A 380 27.53 -14.31 37.88
N THR A 381 27.88 -13.48 38.85
CA THR A 381 27.75 -12.04 38.99
C THR A 381 28.53 -11.27 37.93
N VAL A 382 27.96 -10.12 37.55
CA VAL A 382 28.50 -9.08 36.66
C VAL A 382 29.78 -8.46 37.25
N PRO A 383 30.86 -8.26 36.48
CA PRO A 383 31.89 -7.30 36.85
C PRO A 383 31.54 -5.90 36.32
N SER A 384 31.33 -4.99 37.27
CA SER A 384 31.32 -3.55 37.08
C SER A 384 32.69 -3.07 36.57
N VAL A 385 32.71 -2.37 35.44
CA VAL A 385 33.92 -1.70 34.94
C VAL A 385 33.96 -0.30 35.54
N CYS A 386 34.93 -0.08 36.44
CA CYS A 386 35.28 1.23 36.97
C CYS A 386 36.00 2.06 35.91
N VAL A 387 35.53 3.29 35.73
CA VAL A 387 36.19 4.36 34.96
C VAL A 387 37.32 4.95 35.81
N PRO A 388 38.55 5.12 35.30
CA PRO A 388 39.52 5.98 35.94
C PRO A 388 39.31 7.44 35.52
N HIS A 389 38.99 8.26 36.50
CA HIS A 389 39.15 9.71 36.48
C HIS A 389 40.65 10.03 36.46
N VAL A 390 41.11 10.84 35.51
CA VAL A 390 42.37 11.59 35.66
C VAL A 390 42.09 13.05 35.34
N SER A 391 42.31 13.87 36.36
CA SER A 391 42.23 15.33 36.34
C SER A 391 43.50 15.96 35.76
N ALA A 392 43.32 17.22 35.38
CA ALA A 392 44.27 18.14 34.77
C ALA A 392 45.65 18.27 35.46
N ALA A 393 46.65 18.55 34.61
CA ALA A 393 47.72 19.54 34.84
C ALA A 393 48.13 20.11 33.48
#